data_AF-A0A7V3JSG0-F1
#
_entry.id   AF-A0A7V3JSG0-F1
#
_cell.length_a   1.000
_cell.length_b   1.000
_cell.length_c   1.000
_cell.angle_alpha   90.00
_cell.angle_beta   90.00
_cell.angle_gamma   90.00
#
_symmetry.space_group_name_H-M   'P 1'
#
loop_
_entity.id
_entity.type
_entity.pdbx_description
1 polymer ?
#
loop_
_entity_poly.entity_id
_entity_poly.type
_entity_poly.pdbx_seq_one_letter_code
_entity_poly.pdbx_strand_id
1 'polypeptide(L)'
;MNLIKKSIVVLKNYGVKIFIKKAIKFPINKINLLRQRKEEEKARKNPQKIIQILKSFSSNDPEEIFNFSWNFYSGLIRPTQIKEEFLELLKIFKELNPKYVLEIGTAKGGTLFCFCKLASDDATIISIDLPEGQFGGGYPEWKIPIYQAFAKENQKLYLLRKDSHS
;
A
#
# COMPACT_ATOMS: atom_id res chain seq x y z
N MET A 1 -1.92 -8.52 24.92
CA MET A 1 -0.67 -8.74 25.71
C MET A 1 -0.09 -7.40 26.15
N ASN A 2 0.04 -7.18 27.47
CA ASN A 2 0.59 -5.95 28.07
C ASN A 2 2.01 -5.64 27.52
N LEU A 3 2.32 -4.36 27.27
CA LEU A 3 3.62 -3.90 26.74
C LEU A 3 4.78 -4.38 27.61
N ILE A 4 4.61 -4.39 28.94
CA ILE A 4 5.61 -4.87 29.91
C ILE A 4 5.89 -6.36 29.68
N LYS A 5 4.84 -7.18 29.52
CA LYS A 5 4.98 -8.62 29.23
C LYS A 5 5.70 -8.85 27.90
N LYS A 6 5.39 -8.06 26.85
CA LYS A 6 6.11 -8.10 25.56
C LYS A 6 7.58 -7.76 25.74
N SER A 7 7.90 -6.71 26.51
CA SER A 7 9.28 -6.28 26.78
C SER A 7 10.09 -7.39 27.47
N ILE A 8 9.52 -8.03 28.50
CA ILE A 8 10.16 -9.14 29.22
C ILE A 8 10.41 -10.33 28.28
N VAL A 9 9.44 -10.71 27.45
CA VAL A 9 9.59 -11.79 26.46
C VAL A 9 10.71 -11.46 25.46
N VAL A 10 10.77 -10.22 24.97
CA VAL A 10 11.83 -9.80 24.04
C VAL A 10 13.20 -9.90 24.70
N LEU A 11 13.31 -9.42 25.94
CA LEU A 11 14.57 -9.38 26.68
C LEU A 11 15.07 -10.80 27.01
N LYS A 12 14.16 -11.71 27.41
CA LYS A 12 14.48 -13.11 27.72
C LYS A 12 14.87 -13.92 26.47
N ASN A 13 14.13 -13.77 25.37
CA ASN A 13 14.30 -14.65 24.21
C ASN A 13 15.28 -14.10 23.16
N TYR A 14 15.50 -12.79 23.12
CA TYR A 14 16.30 -12.14 22.06
C TYR A 14 17.39 -11.20 22.61
N GLY A 15 17.51 -11.07 23.93
CA GLY A 15 18.58 -10.31 24.60
C GLY A 15 18.42 -8.78 24.59
N VAL A 16 19.32 -8.13 25.33
CA VAL A 16 19.28 -6.68 25.60
C VAL A 16 19.44 -5.84 24.33
N LYS A 17 20.30 -6.24 23.39
CA LYS A 17 20.52 -5.50 22.12
C LYS A 17 19.25 -5.39 21.28
N ILE A 18 18.51 -6.49 21.12
CA ILE A 18 17.25 -6.49 20.37
C ILE A 18 16.16 -5.73 21.12
N PHE A 19 16.14 -5.84 22.46
CA PHE A 19 15.23 -5.07 23.29
C PHE A 19 15.43 -3.56 23.10
N ILE A 20 16.66 -3.04 23.24
CA ILE A 20 16.96 -1.62 23.06
C ILE A 20 16.54 -1.15 21.66
N LYS A 21 16.87 -1.93 20.60
CA LYS A 21 16.47 -1.60 19.22
C LYS A 21 14.94 -1.49 19.08
N LYS A 22 14.18 -2.40 19.68
CA LYS A 22 12.71 -2.36 19.66
C LYS A 22 12.15 -1.22 20.53
N ALA A 23 12.76 -0.95 21.68
CA ALA A 23 12.36 0.11 22.60
C ALA A 23 12.52 1.50 21.98
N ILE A 24 13.59 1.74 21.21
CA ILE A 24 13.79 2.99 20.46
C ILE A 24 12.84 3.09 19.26
N LYS A 25 12.64 1.99 18.51
CA LYS A 25 11.74 1.98 17.35
C LYS A 25 10.27 2.19 17.72
N PHE A 26 9.84 1.74 18.90
CA PHE A 26 8.45 1.84 19.33
C PHE A 26 7.88 3.28 19.35
N PRO A 27 8.48 4.26 20.05
CA PRO A 27 7.98 5.63 20.05
C PRO A 27 8.07 6.28 18.66
N ILE A 28 9.15 6.02 17.90
CA ILE A 28 9.30 6.52 16.52
C ILE A 28 8.14 6.03 15.65
N ASN A 29 7.84 4.73 15.70
CA ASN A 29 6.73 4.15 14.95
C ASN A 29 5.38 4.73 15.39
N LYS A 30 5.20 5.02 16.68
CA LYS A 30 3.97 5.64 17.21
C LYS A 30 3.80 7.07 16.69
N ILE A 31 4.88 7.86 16.65
CA ILE A 31 4.87 9.22 16.08
C ILE A 31 4.57 9.17 14.57
N ASN A 32 5.23 8.27 13.85
CA ASN A 32 4.99 8.09 12.41
C ASN A 32 3.54 7.67 12.11
N LEU A 33 2.95 6.81 12.95
CA LEU A 33 1.54 6.43 12.83
C LEU A 33 0.60 7.63 13.06
N LEU A 34 0.89 8.50 14.03
CA LEU A 34 0.11 9.72 14.25
C LEU A 34 0.20 10.68 13.05
N ARG A 35 1.39 10.85 12.48
CA ARG A 35 1.58 11.65 11.24
C ARG A 35 0.78 11.06 10.08
N GLN A 36 0.86 9.74 9.89
CA GLN A 36 0.10 9.03 8.86
C GLN A 36 -1.41 9.25 9.01
N ARG A 37 -1.95 9.11 10.24
CA ARG A 37 -3.38 9.35 10.50
C ARG A 37 -3.80 10.78 10.17
N LYS A 38 -2.96 11.77 10.50
CA LYS A 38 -3.23 13.17 10.19
C LYS A 38 -3.25 13.43 8.68
N GLU A 39 -2.31 12.86 7.93
CA GLU A 39 -2.28 12.97 6.47
C GLU A 39 -3.45 12.22 5.81
N GLU A 40 -3.83 11.06 6.35
CA GLU A 40 -5.01 10.31 5.90
C GLU A 40 -6.30 11.10 6.13
N GLU A 41 -6.44 11.78 7.26
CA GLU A 41 -7.57 12.67 7.53
C GLU A 41 -7.60 13.87 6.56
N LYS A 42 -6.45 14.48 6.28
CA LYS A 42 -6.35 15.55 5.27
C LYS A 42 -6.73 15.05 3.87
N ALA A 43 -6.23 13.87 3.48
CA ALA A 43 -6.55 13.24 2.21
C ALA A 43 -8.04 12.96 2.09
N ARG A 44 -8.67 12.48 3.16
CA ARG A 44 -10.13 12.26 3.21
C ARG A 44 -10.92 13.57 3.11
N LYS A 45 -10.44 14.67 3.69
CA LYS A 45 -11.10 15.99 3.62
C LYS A 45 -10.94 16.68 2.26
N ASN A 46 -9.89 16.36 1.50
CA ASN A 46 -9.63 16.96 0.20
C ASN A 46 -9.17 15.92 -0.83
N PRO A 47 -10.04 14.96 -1.21
CA PRO A 47 -9.67 13.86 -2.08
C PRO A 47 -9.30 14.32 -3.50
N GLN A 48 -9.86 15.43 -3.98
CA GLN A 48 -9.61 15.95 -5.33
C GLN A 48 -8.14 16.31 -5.52
N LYS A 49 -7.52 16.98 -4.53
CA LYS A 49 -6.08 17.29 -4.56
C LYS A 49 -5.23 16.03 -4.64
N ILE A 50 -5.60 14.98 -3.90
CA ILE A 50 -4.89 13.69 -3.89
C ILE A 50 -4.98 13.04 -5.26
N ILE A 51 -6.20 12.96 -5.80
CA ILE A 51 -6.50 12.39 -7.11
C ILE A 51 -5.71 13.12 -8.20
N GLN A 52 -5.64 14.46 -8.16
CA GLN A 52 -4.88 15.24 -9.13
C GLN A 52 -3.39 14.88 -9.12
N ILE A 53 -2.77 14.76 -7.94
CA ILE A 53 -1.34 14.40 -7.82
C ILE A 53 -1.10 12.98 -8.33
N LEU A 54 -2.00 12.04 -8.03
CA LEU A 54 -1.89 10.64 -8.47
C LEU A 54 -2.04 10.49 -9.99
N LYS A 55 -2.93 11.28 -10.60
CA LYS A 55 -3.11 11.32 -12.05
C LYS A 55 -1.93 11.99 -12.77
N SER A 56 -1.34 13.04 -12.17
CA SER A 56 -0.20 13.73 -12.77
C SER A 56 1.11 12.96 -12.64
N PHE A 57 1.19 11.98 -11.73
CA PHE A 57 2.39 11.15 -11.60
C PHE A 57 2.54 10.22 -12.81
N SER A 58 3.68 10.37 -13.50
CA SER A 58 4.08 9.53 -14.62
C SER A 58 5.54 9.14 -14.44
N SER A 59 5.79 7.84 -14.44
CA SER A 59 7.12 7.24 -14.53
C SER A 59 6.93 5.82 -15.04
N ASN A 60 7.95 5.29 -15.70
CA ASN A 60 8.04 3.88 -16.08
C ASN A 60 9.13 3.15 -15.29
N ASP A 61 9.82 3.81 -14.35
CA ASP A 61 10.88 3.21 -13.55
C ASP A 61 10.30 2.54 -12.28
N PRO A 62 10.51 1.22 -12.08
CA PRO A 62 10.00 0.51 -10.91
C PRO A 62 10.41 1.12 -9.56
N GLU A 63 11.64 1.64 -9.46
CA GLU A 63 12.14 2.20 -8.21
C GLU A 63 11.52 3.58 -7.92
N GLU A 64 11.38 4.44 -8.91
CA GLU A 64 10.66 5.72 -8.77
C GLU A 64 9.20 5.51 -8.37
N ILE A 65 8.50 4.58 -9.03
CA ILE A 65 7.09 4.25 -8.74
C ILE A 65 6.95 3.70 -7.32
N PHE A 66 7.83 2.78 -6.92
CA PHE A 66 7.86 2.26 -5.55
C PHE A 66 8.12 3.38 -4.54
N ASN A 67 9.15 4.20 -4.76
CA ASN A 67 9.52 5.28 -3.85
C ASN A 67 8.41 6.34 -3.73
N PHE A 68 7.71 6.65 -4.83
CA PHE A 68 6.52 7.49 -4.80
C PHE A 68 5.46 6.88 -3.87
N SER A 69 5.04 5.64 -4.13
CA SER A 69 3.99 4.97 -3.32
C SER A 69 4.38 4.85 -1.84
N TRP A 70 5.66 4.58 -1.55
CA TRP A 70 6.18 4.40 -0.20
C TRP A 70 6.06 5.67 0.66
N ASN A 71 6.28 6.82 0.03
CA ASN A 71 6.37 8.13 0.70
C ASN A 71 5.09 8.96 0.56
N PHE A 72 4.23 8.65 -0.40
CA PHE A 72 3.03 9.43 -0.72
C PHE A 72 2.14 9.65 0.52
N TYR A 73 1.90 10.92 0.87
CA TYR A 73 1.08 11.33 2.02
C TYR A 73 1.37 10.55 3.31
N SER A 74 2.65 10.49 3.70
CA SER A 74 3.10 9.74 4.89
C SER A 74 2.71 8.24 4.85
N GLY A 75 2.70 7.67 3.64
CA GLY A 75 2.41 6.25 3.39
C GLY A 75 0.92 5.94 3.27
N LEU A 76 0.13 6.86 2.71
CA LEU A 76 -1.30 6.65 2.45
C LEU A 76 -1.55 5.44 1.55
N ILE A 77 -0.67 5.23 0.57
CA ILE A 77 -0.68 4.10 -0.39
C ILE A 77 0.60 3.26 -0.29
N ARG A 78 1.20 3.16 0.92
CA ARG A 78 2.45 2.43 1.09
C ARG A 78 2.26 0.92 0.88
N PRO A 79 3.06 0.26 0.01
CA PRO A 79 3.12 -1.21 -0.09
C PRO A 79 3.56 -1.86 1.22
N THR A 80 3.06 -3.07 1.49
CA THR A 80 3.41 -3.83 2.72
C THR A 80 4.52 -4.85 2.50
N GLN A 81 4.86 -5.13 1.24
CA GLN A 81 5.88 -6.09 0.84
C GLN A 81 7.29 -5.66 1.26
N ILE A 82 8.20 -6.64 1.31
CA ILE A 82 9.64 -6.40 1.50
C ILE A 82 10.15 -5.64 0.26
N LYS A 83 10.87 -4.53 0.48
CA LYS A 83 11.28 -3.61 -0.60
C LYS A 83 12.03 -4.34 -1.71
N GLU A 84 13.02 -5.13 -1.33
CA GLU A 84 13.93 -5.79 -2.26
C GLU A 84 13.19 -6.82 -3.12
N GLU A 85 12.40 -7.69 -2.50
CA GLU A 85 11.56 -8.68 -3.20
C GLU A 85 10.55 -8.02 -4.13
N PHE A 86 9.92 -6.93 -3.66
CA PHE A 86 8.90 -6.26 -4.44
C PHE A 86 9.48 -5.50 -5.63
N LEU A 87 10.64 -4.85 -5.49
CA LEU A 87 11.30 -4.19 -6.62
C LEU A 87 11.67 -5.18 -7.72
N GLU A 88 12.20 -6.36 -7.37
CA GLU A 88 12.49 -7.40 -8.37
C GLU A 88 11.20 -7.91 -9.04
N LEU A 89 10.11 -8.08 -8.28
CA LEU A 89 8.80 -8.39 -8.87
C LEU A 89 8.35 -7.29 -9.85
N LEU A 90 8.49 -6.02 -9.50
CA LEU A 90 8.07 -4.92 -10.36
C LEU A 90 8.89 -4.84 -11.66
N LYS A 91 10.17 -5.21 -11.64
CA LYS A 91 11.00 -5.32 -12.85
C LYS A 91 10.49 -6.42 -13.78
N ILE A 92 10.28 -7.63 -13.25
CA ILE A 92 9.72 -8.76 -13.99
C ILE A 92 8.32 -8.39 -14.54
N PHE A 93 7.48 -7.80 -13.71
CA PHE A 93 6.14 -7.37 -14.09
C PHE A 93 6.15 -6.35 -15.23
N LYS A 94 7.07 -5.37 -15.19
CA LYS A 94 7.25 -4.39 -16.27
C LYS A 94 7.67 -5.06 -17.57
N GLU A 95 8.63 -5.98 -17.52
CA GLU A 95 9.13 -6.70 -18.71
C GLU A 95 8.04 -7.55 -19.36
N LEU A 96 7.17 -8.17 -18.56
CA LEU A 96 6.03 -8.96 -19.05
C LEU A 96 4.93 -8.11 -19.71
N ASN A 97 4.89 -6.79 -19.45
CA ASN A 97 3.91 -5.85 -19.98
C ASN A 97 2.45 -6.39 -19.95
N PRO A 98 1.93 -6.78 -18.76
CA PRO A 98 0.70 -7.54 -18.66
C PRO A 98 -0.51 -6.72 -19.10
N LYS A 99 -1.41 -7.37 -19.85
CA LYS A 99 -2.71 -6.82 -20.26
C LYS A 99 -3.85 -7.16 -19.30
N TYR A 100 -3.68 -8.19 -18.48
CA TYR A 100 -4.68 -8.64 -17.52
C TYR A 100 -4.00 -8.87 -16.18
N VAL A 101 -4.49 -8.19 -15.14
CA VAL A 101 -3.91 -8.25 -13.80
C VAL A 101 -5.03 -8.50 -12.78
N LEU A 102 -4.86 -9.51 -11.95
CA LEU A 102 -5.73 -9.77 -10.80
C LEU A 102 -4.90 -9.62 -9.51
N GLU A 103 -5.33 -8.72 -8.64
CA GLU A 103 -4.81 -8.56 -7.27
C GLU A 103 -5.87 -9.05 -6.27
N ILE A 104 -5.46 -9.89 -5.32
CA ILE A 104 -6.29 -10.32 -4.19
C ILE A 104 -5.72 -9.69 -2.91
N GLY A 105 -6.55 -8.90 -2.22
CA GLY A 105 -6.16 -8.11 -1.05
C GLY A 105 -5.54 -6.77 -1.45
N THR A 106 -6.34 -5.71 -1.47
CA THR A 106 -5.90 -4.36 -1.84
C THR A 106 -5.08 -3.71 -0.72
N ALA A 107 -5.36 -4.03 0.55
CA ALA A 107 -4.72 -3.44 1.73
C ALA A 107 -4.71 -1.89 1.70
N LYS A 108 -3.54 -1.25 1.53
CA LYS A 108 -3.40 0.21 1.39
C LYS A 108 -3.42 0.71 -0.06
N GLY A 109 -3.44 -0.19 -1.04
CA GLY A 109 -3.45 0.11 -2.48
C GLY A 109 -2.07 0.39 -3.07
N GLY A 110 -0.98 0.14 -2.34
CA GLY A 110 0.37 0.40 -2.83
C GLY A 110 0.81 -0.54 -3.95
N THR A 111 0.48 -1.83 -3.83
CA THR A 111 0.73 -2.82 -4.88
C THR A 111 -0.11 -2.52 -6.11
N LEU A 112 -1.43 -2.34 -5.93
CA LEU A 112 -2.34 -1.85 -6.97
C LEU A 112 -1.83 -0.62 -7.73
N PHE A 113 -1.34 0.39 -7.02
CA PHE A 113 -0.76 1.59 -7.64
C PHE A 113 0.42 1.24 -8.55
N CYS A 114 1.37 0.45 -8.06
CA CYS A 114 2.54 0.06 -8.83
C CYS A 114 2.15 -0.75 -10.07
N PHE A 115 1.19 -1.68 -9.93
CA PHE A 115 0.67 -2.47 -11.05
C PHE A 115 -0.02 -1.60 -12.10
N CYS A 116 -0.85 -0.63 -11.71
CA CYS A 116 -1.48 0.27 -12.69
C CYS A 116 -0.43 1.06 -13.50
N LYS A 117 0.65 1.53 -12.86
CA LYS A 117 1.67 2.32 -13.55
C LYS A 117 2.57 1.49 -14.47
N LEU A 118 2.85 0.23 -14.12
CA LEU A 118 3.75 -0.64 -14.89
C LEU A 118 3.05 -1.59 -15.86
N ALA A 119 1.75 -1.84 -15.71
CA ALA A 119 0.99 -2.66 -16.66
C ALA A 119 0.83 -1.94 -18.00
N SER A 120 0.38 -2.69 -19.01
CA SER A 120 0.15 -2.17 -20.35
C SER A 120 -0.80 -0.97 -20.35
N ASP A 121 -0.64 -0.06 -21.31
CA ASP A 121 -1.44 1.17 -21.37
C ASP A 121 -2.93 0.89 -21.61
N ASP A 122 -3.27 -0.27 -22.18
CA ASP A 122 -4.63 -0.77 -22.40
C ASP A 122 -5.03 -1.91 -21.42
N ALA A 123 -4.29 -2.08 -20.33
CA ALA A 123 -4.50 -3.19 -19.41
C ALA A 123 -5.86 -3.15 -18.68
N THR A 124 -6.39 -4.35 -18.44
CA THR A 124 -7.50 -4.59 -17.50
C THR A 124 -6.94 -5.05 -16.18
N ILE A 125 -7.17 -4.26 -15.12
CA ILE A 125 -6.74 -4.54 -13.76
C ILE A 125 -7.97 -4.76 -12.89
N ILE A 126 -7.96 -5.84 -12.13
CA ILE A 126 -9.01 -6.21 -11.16
C ILE A 126 -8.34 -6.33 -9.80
N SER A 127 -8.81 -5.55 -8.83
CA SER A 127 -8.44 -5.71 -7.42
C SER A 127 -9.67 -6.22 -6.66
N ILE A 128 -9.54 -7.35 -5.97
CA ILE A 128 -10.60 -7.93 -5.14
C ILE A 128 -10.17 -7.98 -3.68
N ASP A 129 -11.02 -7.51 -2.78
CA ASP A 129 -10.77 -7.52 -1.34
C ASP A 129 -12.09 -7.74 -0.57
N LEU A 130 -12.05 -8.49 0.54
CA LEU A 130 -13.23 -8.99 1.25
C LEU A 130 -13.64 -8.08 2.43
N PRO A 131 -14.64 -7.18 2.29
CA PRO A 131 -15.04 -6.28 3.37
C PRO A 131 -15.26 -7.02 4.68
N GLU A 132 -14.79 -6.44 5.78
CA GLU A 132 -15.01 -6.97 7.13
C GLU A 132 -14.39 -8.37 7.37
N GLY A 133 -13.52 -8.86 6.48
CA GLY A 133 -12.82 -10.13 6.68
C GLY A 133 -11.99 -10.16 7.97
N GLN A 134 -11.73 -11.37 8.48
CA GLN A 134 -11.05 -11.66 9.75
C GLN A 134 -9.68 -10.97 9.96
N PHE A 135 -9.05 -10.49 8.88
CA PHE A 135 -7.77 -9.77 8.91
C PHE A 135 -7.91 -8.24 8.75
N GLY A 136 -9.12 -7.69 8.95
CA GLY A 136 -9.44 -6.28 8.69
C GLY A 136 -9.71 -6.02 7.20
N GLY A 137 -10.43 -6.95 6.56
CA GLY A 137 -10.33 -7.34 5.13
C GLY A 137 -10.71 -6.33 4.04
N GLY A 138 -10.54 -5.03 4.22
CA GLY A 138 -10.69 -4.17 3.06
C GLY A 138 -10.30 -2.74 3.31
N TYR A 139 -10.38 -1.98 2.22
CA TYR A 139 -10.20 -0.55 2.27
C TYR A 139 -11.56 0.16 2.44
N PRO A 140 -11.61 1.32 3.11
CA PRO A 140 -12.83 2.07 3.30
C PRO A 140 -13.28 2.74 1.99
N GLU A 141 -14.58 2.90 1.80
CA GLU A 141 -15.17 3.40 0.53
C GLU A 141 -14.62 4.74 0.06
N TRP A 142 -14.23 5.63 0.99
CA TRP A 142 -13.66 6.93 0.63
C TRP A 142 -12.35 6.83 -0.16
N LYS A 143 -11.66 5.67 -0.13
CA LYS A 143 -10.47 5.41 -0.97
C LYS A 143 -10.79 4.91 -2.37
N ILE A 144 -12.03 4.50 -2.67
CA ILE A 144 -12.45 4.09 -4.04
C ILE A 144 -12.04 5.13 -5.09
N PRO A 145 -12.42 6.43 -4.99
CA PRO A 145 -12.05 7.41 -6.00
C PRO A 145 -10.54 7.69 -6.07
N ILE A 146 -9.81 7.49 -4.97
CA ILE A 146 -8.34 7.60 -4.94
C ILE A 146 -7.70 6.44 -5.71
N TYR A 147 -8.19 5.22 -5.52
CA TYR A 147 -7.67 4.03 -6.18
C TYR A 147 -8.03 4.01 -7.67
N GLN A 148 -9.23 4.49 -8.02
CA GLN A 148 -9.60 4.72 -9.42
C GLN A 148 -8.65 5.69 -10.14
N ALA A 149 -8.03 6.63 -9.41
CA ALA A 149 -7.05 7.55 -9.98
C ALA A 149 -5.69 6.93 -10.31
N PHE A 150 -5.45 5.65 -9.96
CA PHE A 150 -4.20 4.97 -10.27
C PHE A 150 -4.09 4.58 -11.75
N ALA A 151 -5.23 4.24 -12.36
CA ALA A 151 -5.32 3.78 -13.74
C ALA A 151 -4.82 4.85 -14.72
N LYS A 152 -4.15 4.39 -15.79
CA LYS A 152 -3.85 5.20 -16.98
C LYS A 152 -5.14 5.42 -17.78
N GLU A 153 -5.09 6.37 -18.72
CA GLU A 153 -6.25 6.82 -19.51
C GLU A 153 -6.98 5.67 -20.21
N ASN A 154 -6.25 4.74 -20.82
CA ASN A 154 -6.82 3.63 -21.60
C ASN A 154 -6.96 2.31 -20.79
N GLN A 155 -6.60 2.33 -19.50
CA GLN A 155 -6.74 1.15 -18.64
C GLN A 155 -8.17 1.02 -18.10
N LYS A 156 -8.57 -0.22 -17.81
CA LYS A 156 -9.81 -0.52 -17.09
C LYS A 156 -9.46 -1.01 -15.70
N LEU A 157 -9.93 -0.31 -14.66
CA LEU A 157 -9.70 -0.68 -13.27
C LEU A 157 -11.01 -1.05 -12.57
N TYR A 158 -11.11 -2.31 -12.18
CA TYR A 158 -12.22 -2.85 -11.41
C TYR A 158 -11.81 -3.02 -9.95
N LEU A 159 -12.54 -2.38 -9.05
CA LEU A 159 -12.33 -2.51 -7.62
C LEU A 159 -13.50 -3.28 -7.01
N LEU A 160 -13.29 -4.55 -6.72
CA LEU A 160 -14.30 -5.48 -6.24
C LEU A 160 -14.17 -5.65 -4.73
N ARG A 161 -15.13 -5.10 -4.00
CA ARG A 161 -15.27 -5.33 -2.56
C ARG A 161 -16.10 -6.60 -2.32
N LYS A 162 -15.52 -7.77 -2.56
CA LYS A 162 -16.21 -9.09 -2.60
C LYS A 162 -15.30 -10.23 -2.12
N ASP A 163 -15.90 -11.37 -1.80
CA ASP A 163 -15.19 -12.63 -1.55
C ASP A 163 -14.62 -13.20 -2.86
N SER A 164 -13.35 -13.63 -2.84
CA SER A 164 -12.69 -14.24 -3.99
C SER A 164 -13.03 -15.71 -4.19
N HIS A 165 -13.81 -16.32 -3.30
CA HIS A 165 -14.25 -17.72 -3.39
C HIS A 165 -15.73 -17.88 -3.81
N SER A 166 -16.43 -16.79 -4.13
CA SER A 166 -17.86 -16.76 -4.49
C SER A 166 -18.13 -16.71 -5.99
#